data_AF-D2JW63-F1
#
_entry.id   AF-D2JW63-F1
#
_cell.length_a   1.000
_cell.length_b   1.000
_cell.length_c   1.000
_cell.angle_alpha   90.00
_cell.angle_beta   90.00
_cell.angle_gamma   90.00
#
_symmetry.space_group_name_H-M   'P 1'
#
loop_
_entity.id
_entity.type
_entity.pdbx_description
1 polymer ?
#
loop_
_entity_poly.entity_id
_entity_poly.type
_entity_poly.pdbx_seq_one_letter_code
_entity_poly.pdbx_strand_id
1 'polypeptide(L)' 'EELAGAVLNTLANKKSDYRPLYDTDLAISEKIETIAREIYGAGSVSYSDAASKKMAELTKQGFGNLPV' A
#
# COMPACT_ATOMS: atom_id res chain seq x y z
N GLU A 1 3.07 -26.43 20.27
CA GLU A 1 3.99 -27.03 19.28
C GLU A 1 3.41 -27.00 17.86
N GLU A 2 2.11 -27.23 17.65
CA GLU A 2 1.45 -27.24 16.33
C GLU A 2 1.74 -25.99 15.47
N LEU A 3 1.59 -24.79 16.03
CA LEU A 3 1.88 -23.54 15.31
C LEU A 3 3.33 -23.47 14.82
N ALA A 4 4.29 -23.88 15.65
CA ALA A 4 5.71 -23.87 15.29
C ALA A 4 5.99 -24.86 14.15
N GLY A 5 5.40 -26.06 14.19
CA GLY A 5 5.49 -27.03 13.10
C GLY A 5 4.90 -26.50 11.78
N ALA A 6 3.75 -25.82 11.84
CA ALA A 6 3.13 -25.20 10.67
C ALA A 6 3.97 -24.08 10.04
N VAL A 7 4.63 -23.26 10.86
CA VAL A 7 5.57 -22.22 10.39
C VAL A 7 6.78 -22.86 9.73
N LEU A 8 7.43 -23.85 10.37
CA LEU A 8 8.58 -24.56 9.78
C LEU A 8 8.24 -25.22 8.44
N ASN A 9 7.07 -25.86 8.34
CA ASN A 9 6.59 -26.44 7.10
C ASN A 9 6.37 -25.38 6.00
N THR A 10 5.82 -24.22 6.37
CA THR A 10 5.64 -23.10 5.43
C THR A 10 6.97 -22.59 4.91
N LEU A 11 7.96 -22.43 5.78
CA LEU A 11 9.31 -21.99 5.41
C LEU A 11 10.02 -23.00 4.49
N ALA A 12 9.85 -24.30 4.75
CA ALA A 12 10.50 -25.35 3.97
C ALA A 12 9.85 -25.58 2.60
N ASN A 13 8.53 -25.43 2.48
CA ASN A 13 7.76 -25.94 1.34
C ASN A 13 6.97 -24.87 0.56
N LYS A 14 6.94 -23.61 0.99
CA LYS A 14 6.27 -22.53 0.24
C LYS A 14 7.25 -21.43 -0.15
N LYS A 15 7.25 -21.07 -1.44
CA LYS A 15 7.99 -19.92 -1.93
C LYS A 15 7.30 -18.63 -1.50
N SER A 16 8.09 -17.65 -1.07
CA SER A 16 7.62 -16.27 -0.87
C SER A 16 7.91 -15.46 -2.12
N ASP A 17 6.86 -14.92 -2.74
CA ASP A 17 6.95 -13.95 -3.84
C ASP A 17 6.57 -12.55 -3.32
N TYR A 18 7.12 -12.20 -2.15
CA TYR A 18 6.86 -10.93 -1.51
C TYR A 18 7.28 -9.76 -2.41
N ARG A 19 6.37 -8.80 -2.54
CA ARG A 19 6.59 -7.49 -3.12
C ARG A 19 5.75 -6.46 -2.35
N PRO A 20 6.18 -5.19 -2.25
CA PRO A 20 5.32 -4.12 -1.78
C PRO A 20 4.03 -4.06 -2.60
N LEU A 21 2.96 -3.58 -1.97
CA LEU A 21 1.65 -3.48 -2.62
C LEU A 21 1.68 -2.52 -3.82
N TYR A 22 2.51 -1.47 -3.74
CA TYR A 22 2.66 -0.45 -4.76
C TYR A 22 4.10 0.06 -4.84
N ASP A 23 4.42 0.73 -5.95
CA ASP A 23 5.67 1.47 -6.12
C ASP A 23 5.56 2.87 -5.48
N THR A 24 6.63 3.33 -4.83
CA THR A 24 6.72 4.67 -4.26
C THR A 24 6.62 5.78 -5.29
N ASP A 25 6.82 5.51 -6.58
CA ASP A 25 6.71 6.51 -7.64
C ASP A 25 5.26 6.80 -8.08
N LEU A 26 4.27 6.05 -7.58
CA LEU A 26 2.86 6.36 -7.81
C LEU A 26 2.46 7.72 -7.22
N ALA A 27 1.43 8.35 -7.78
CA ALA A 27 0.86 9.54 -7.16
C ALA A 27 0.28 9.21 -5.78
N ILE A 28 0.31 10.18 -4.85
CA ILE A 28 -0.21 10.00 -3.48
C ILE A 28 -1.65 9.46 -3.49
N SER A 29 -2.50 9.94 -4.40
CA SER A 29 -3.88 9.47 -4.56
C SER A 29 -3.97 8.01 -5.02
N GLU A 30 -3.06 7.56 -5.89
CA GLU A 30 -3.03 6.18 -6.39
C GLU A 30 -2.54 5.21 -5.33
N LYS A 31 -1.59 5.64 -4.48
CA LYS A 31 -1.16 4.85 -3.30
C LYS A 31 -2.31 4.59 -2.34
N ILE A 32 -3.05 5.66 -1.99
CA ILE A 32 -4.23 5.57 -1.13
C ILE A 32 -5.29 4.66 -1.75
N GLU A 33 -5.59 4.83 -3.03
CA GLU A 33 -6.56 4.00 -3.74
C GLU A 33 -6.14 2.53 -3.78
N THR A 34 -4.86 2.24 -4.00
CA THR A 34 -4.33 0.87 -4.02
C THR A 34 -4.56 0.19 -2.67
N ILE A 35 -4.23 0.86 -1.55
CA ILE A 35 -4.50 0.32 -0.21
C ILE A 35 -6.00 0.09 -0.01
N ALA A 36 -6.83 1.10 -0.34
CA ALA A 36 -8.26 1.04 -0.13
C ALA A 36 -8.91 -0.12 -0.91
N ARG A 37 -8.50 -0.36 -2.16
CA ARG A 37 -9.06 -1.41 -3.01
C ARG A 37 -8.53 -2.79 -2.65
N GLU A 38 -7.22 -2.95 -2.55
CA GLU A 38 -6.59 -4.26 -2.42
C GLU A 38 -6.65 -4.81 -0.98
N ILE A 39 -6.62 -3.94 0.03
CA ILE A 39 -6.59 -4.35 1.45
C ILE A 39 -7.97 -4.19 2.11
N TYR A 40 -8.67 -3.09 1.84
CA TYR A 40 -9.98 -2.82 2.47
C TYR A 40 -11.18 -3.19 1.59
N GLY A 41 -10.99 -3.53 0.32
CA GLY A 41 -12.07 -3.91 -0.59
C GLY A 41 -12.99 -2.75 -0.99
N ALA A 42 -12.49 -1.51 -0.96
CA ALA A 42 -13.27 -0.33 -1.36
C ALA A 42 -13.55 -0.31 -2.87
N GLY A 43 -14.73 0.20 -3.27
CA GLY A 43 -15.05 0.40 -4.69
C GLY A 43 -14.36 1.62 -5.31
N SER A 44 -14.23 2.70 -4.53
CA SER A 44 -13.53 3.94 -4.92
C SER A 44 -13.14 4.75 -3.70
N VAL A 45 -12.27 5.75 -3.91
CA VAL A 45 -11.89 6.76 -2.91
C VAL A 45 -12.34 8.14 -3.38
N SER A 46 -12.97 8.91 -2.50
CA SER A 46 -13.31 10.31 -2.75
C SER A 46 -12.43 11.21 -1.89
N TYR A 47 -11.99 12.32 -2.48
CA TYR A 47 -11.12 13.29 -1.82
C TYR A 47 -11.86 14.62 -1.66
N SER A 48 -11.78 15.20 -0.47
CA SER A 48 -12.23 16.58 -0.27
C SER A 48 -11.29 17.57 -0.96
N ASP A 49 -11.77 18.78 -1.23
CA ASP A 49 -10.95 19.84 -1.82
C ASP A 49 -9.69 20.13 -0.99
N ALA A 50 -9.81 20.07 0.34
CA ALA A 50 -8.68 20.27 1.24
C ALA A 50 -7.64 19.16 1.10
N ALA A 51 -8.06 17.90 0.98
CA ALA A 51 -7.17 16.76 0.79
C ALA A 51 -6.45 16.84 -0.57
N SER A 52 -7.19 17.12 -1.64
CA SER A 52 -6.63 17.28 -2.99
C SER A 52 -5.58 18.39 -3.04
N LYS A 53 -5.87 19.55 -2.42
CA LYS A 53 -4.90 20.65 -2.31
C LYS A 53 -3.66 20.25 -1.53
N LYS A 54 -3.82 19.52 -0.42
CA LYS A 54 -2.68 19.11 0.41
C LYS A 54 -1.79 18.09 -0.30
N MET A 55 -2.37 17.12 -1.00
CA MET A 55 -1.59 16.17 -1.80
C MET A 55 -0.79 16.88 -2.90
N ALA A 56 -1.39 17.85 -3.60
CA ALA A 56 -0.68 18.65 -4.60
C ALA A 56 0.49 19.45 -3.99
N GLU A 57 0.29 20.04 -2.80
CA GLU A 57 1.35 20.74 -2.06
C GLU A 57 2.51 19.80 -1.67
N LEU A 58 2.20 18.61 -1.14
CA LEU A 58 3.19 17.60 -0.76
C LEU A 58 4.01 17.13 -1.96
N THR A 59 3.35 16.86 -3.10
CA THR A 59 4.04 16.51 -4.34
C THR A 59 4.98 17.62 -4.78
N LYS A 60 4.54 18.89 -4.73
CA LYS A 60 5.38 20.05 -5.10
C LYS A 60 6.59 20.22 -4.17
N GLN A 61 6.47 19.84 -2.91
CA GLN A 61 7.56 19.88 -1.93
C GLN A 61 8.55 18.71 -2.07
N GLY A 62 8.32 17.79 -3.01
CA GLY A 62 9.17 16.60 -3.22
C GLY A 62 8.81 15.42 -2.33
N PHE A 63 7.69 15.48 -1.59
CA PHE A 63 7.22 14.38 -0.75
C PHE A 63 6.30 13.40 -1.49
N GLY A 64 6.12 13.58 -2.80
CA GLY A 64 5.28 12.73 -3.63
C GLY A 64 5.66 11.25 -3.62
N ASN A 65 6.96 10.95 -3.45
CA ASN A 65 7.49 9.59 -3.52
C ASN A 65 7.58 8.91 -2.14
N LEU A 66 7.05 9.52 -1.09
CA LEU A 66 6.97 8.86 0.21
C LEU A 66 5.85 7.80 0.22
N PRO A 67 5.99 6.72 0.99
CA PRO A 67 4.89 5.77 1.20
C PRO A 67 3.75 6.42 1.98
N VAL A 68 2.55 5.86 1.81
CA VAL A 68 1.31 6.17 2.53
C VAL A 68 1.03 5.08 3.55
#